data_AF-A0A9P8SM45-F1
#
_entry.id   AF-A0A9P8SM45-F1
#
_cell.length_a   1.000
_cell.length_b   1.000
_cell.length_c   1.000
_cell.angle_alpha   90.00
_cell.angle_beta   90.00
_cell.angle_gamma   90.00
#
_symmetry.space_group_name_H-M   'P 1'
#
loop_
_entity.id
_entity.type
_entity.pdbx_description
1 polymer ?
#
loop_
_entity_poly.entity_id
_entity_poly.type
_entity_poly.pdbx_seq_one_letter_code
_entity_poly.pdbx_strand_id
1 'polypeptide(L)'
;MAVVGIATQPWQILATANKFLAVISGFGVFLAPATGIMLADYHIVRRRRLKLNDLYVGNDTSIYWFNDGFNWRAPMAFIAGMWPLIPGLIGTVNGYTSPSFTHWIRLYNLTFLVGLAIGCFIFWLLNYLFPVPGIGQDTPFLDETVSTTSDAPSAPEHQIKGRQGSVVKAISTSRSKGEP
;
A
#
# COMPACT_ATOMS: atom_id res chain seq x y z
N MET A 1 9.72 -20.67 4.98
CA MET A 1 9.48 -20.81 3.52
C MET A 1 10.39 -21.81 2.81
N ALA A 2 11.56 -22.19 3.36
CA ALA A 2 12.47 -23.16 2.71
C ALA A 2 11.83 -24.54 2.46
N VAL A 3 11.07 -25.07 3.43
CA VAL A 3 10.38 -26.37 3.28
C VAL A 3 9.32 -26.34 2.17
N VAL A 4 8.57 -25.24 2.07
CA VAL A 4 7.55 -25.06 1.01
C VAL A 4 8.20 -25.03 -0.37
N GLY A 5 9.36 -24.39 -0.50
CA GLY A 5 10.11 -24.33 -1.77
C GLY A 5 10.65 -25.68 -2.24
N ILE A 6 11.04 -26.57 -1.32
CA ILE A 6 11.45 -27.94 -1.65
C ILE A 6 10.20 -28.78 -2.00
N ALA A 7 9.09 -28.57 -1.28
CA ALA A 7 7.84 -29.30 -1.48
C ALA A 7 7.16 -28.99 -2.84
N THR A 8 7.35 -27.81 -3.42
CA THR A 8 6.85 -27.48 -4.77
C THR A 8 7.57 -28.21 -5.91
N GLN A 9 8.64 -28.98 -5.62
CA GLN A 9 9.39 -29.79 -6.58
C GLN A 9 9.75 -29.00 -7.86
N PRO A 10 10.52 -27.89 -7.75
CA PRO A 10 10.75 -26.97 -8.86
C PRO A 10 11.40 -27.62 -10.08
N TRP A 11 12.15 -28.71 -9.88
CA TRP A 11 12.75 -29.50 -10.96
C TRP A 11 11.74 -30.06 -11.96
N GLN A 12 10.48 -30.31 -11.57
CA GLN A 12 9.43 -30.76 -12.49
C GLN A 12 9.01 -29.69 -13.49
N ILE A 13 9.10 -28.40 -13.12
CA ILE A 13 8.78 -27.28 -14.00
C ILE A 13 9.94 -27.06 -14.99
N LEU A 14 11.17 -27.24 -14.53
CA LEU A 14 12.40 -27.12 -15.34
C LEU A 14 12.60 -28.28 -16.33
N ALA A 15 11.93 -29.41 -16.12
CA ALA A 15 12.05 -30.59 -16.96
C ALA A 15 11.58 -30.39 -18.41
N THR A 16 10.78 -29.35 -18.70
CA THR A 16 10.31 -29.06 -20.07
C THR A 16 10.17 -27.56 -20.30
N ALA A 17 10.78 -27.06 -21.39
CA ALA A 17 10.72 -25.65 -21.76
C ALA A 17 9.28 -25.11 -21.89
N ASN A 18 8.37 -25.91 -22.47
CA ASN A 18 6.97 -25.52 -22.63
C ASN A 18 6.25 -25.31 -21.28
N LYS A 19 6.52 -26.16 -20.28
CA LYS A 19 5.93 -26.02 -18.93
C LYS A 19 6.46 -24.78 -18.23
N PHE A 20 7.77 -24.54 -18.33
CA PHE A 20 8.42 -23.37 -17.77
C PHE A 20 7.86 -22.06 -18.36
N LEU A 21 7.76 -21.98 -19.68
CA LEU A 21 7.21 -20.80 -20.37
C LEU A 21 5.74 -20.57 -20.02
N ALA A 22 4.92 -21.62 -19.94
CA ALA A 22 3.52 -21.51 -19.55
C ALA A 22 3.35 -20.94 -18.13
N VAL A 23 4.18 -21.37 -17.17
CA VAL A 23 4.15 -20.88 -15.79
C VAL A 23 4.54 -19.40 -15.70
N ILE A 24 5.65 -19.00 -16.34
CA ILE A 24 6.09 -17.60 -16.37
C ILE A 24 5.07 -16.70 -17.03
N SER A 25 4.53 -17.15 -18.16
CA SER A 25 3.53 -16.41 -18.91
C SER A 25 2.21 -16.32 -18.12
N GLY A 26 1.87 -17.34 -17.33
CA GLY A 26 0.79 -17.30 -16.35
C GLY A 26 1.01 -16.24 -15.26
N PHE A 27 2.21 -16.16 -14.67
CA PHE A 27 2.53 -15.12 -13.69
C PHE A 27 2.41 -13.70 -14.24
N GLY A 28 2.75 -13.51 -15.53
CA GLY A 28 2.59 -12.23 -16.22
C GLY A 28 1.16 -11.69 -16.19
N VAL A 29 0.16 -12.57 -16.22
CA VAL A 29 -1.27 -12.18 -16.18
C VAL A 29 -1.66 -11.51 -14.87
N PHE A 30 -1.05 -11.93 -13.77
CA PHE A 30 -1.29 -11.37 -12.44
C PHE A 30 -0.38 -10.16 -12.19
N LEU A 31 0.89 -10.25 -12.57
CA LEU A 31 1.85 -9.18 -12.30
C LEU A 31 1.56 -7.90 -13.11
N ALA A 32 1.09 -8.02 -14.35
CA ALA A 32 0.81 -6.86 -15.21
C ALA A 32 -0.25 -5.90 -14.62
N PRO A 33 -1.48 -6.36 -14.27
CA PRO A 33 -2.49 -5.49 -13.67
C PRO A 33 -2.11 -5.01 -12.27
N ALA A 34 -1.43 -5.82 -11.45
CA ALA A 34 -0.92 -5.37 -10.15
C ALA A 34 0.07 -4.21 -10.32
N THR A 35 0.99 -4.31 -11.27
CA THR A 35 1.96 -3.25 -11.60
C THR A 35 1.24 -2.00 -12.12
N GLY A 36 0.21 -2.15 -12.96
CA GLY A 36 -0.59 -1.03 -13.45
C GLY A 36 -1.30 -0.26 -12.33
N ILE A 37 -1.85 -0.98 -11.35
CA ILE A 37 -2.50 -0.37 -10.17
C ILE A 37 -1.47 0.42 -9.34
N MET A 38 -0.31 -0.17 -9.07
CA MET A 38 0.77 0.49 -8.31
C MET A 38 1.28 1.74 -9.05
N LEU A 39 1.41 1.66 -10.37
CA LEU A 39 1.82 2.80 -11.19
C LEU A 39 0.77 3.93 -11.13
N ALA A 40 -0.51 3.59 -11.23
CA ALA A 40 -1.60 4.55 -11.14
C ALA A 40 -1.70 5.20 -9.75
N ASP A 41 -1.58 4.41 -8.68
CA ASP A 41 -1.63 4.92 -7.31
C ASP A 41 -0.50 5.94 -7.06
N TYR A 42 0.73 5.59 -7.43
CA TYR A 42 1.89 6.43 -7.16
C TYR A 42 1.96 7.67 -8.07
N HIS A 43 1.84 7.49 -9.39
CA HIS A 43 2.04 8.58 -10.35
C HIS A 43 0.81 9.45 -10.57
N ILE A 44 -0.38 8.85 -10.65
CA ILE A 44 -1.60 9.57 -11.06
C ILE A 44 -2.38 10.05 -9.84
N VAL A 45 -2.73 9.14 -8.93
CA VAL A 45 -3.58 9.45 -7.78
C VAL A 45 -2.82 10.30 -6.76
N ARG A 46 -1.62 9.86 -6.36
CA ARG A 46 -0.84 10.50 -5.29
C ARG A 46 0.22 11.47 -5.79
N ARG A 47 0.42 11.57 -7.11
CA ARG A 47 1.37 12.49 -7.75
C ARG A 47 2.77 12.49 -7.09
N ARG A 48 3.28 11.32 -6.71
CA ARG A 48 4.58 11.12 -6.04
C ARG A 48 4.68 11.70 -4.61
N ARG A 49 3.54 11.90 -3.93
CA ARG A 49 3.47 12.35 -2.53
C ARG A 49 2.97 11.20 -1.63
N LEU A 50 3.82 10.69 -0.75
CA LEU A 50 3.52 9.58 0.16
C LEU A 50 3.83 9.98 1.60
N LYS A 51 2.87 9.76 2.50
CA LYS A 51 3.04 10.04 3.93
C LYS A 51 3.64 8.81 4.61
N LEU A 52 4.97 8.78 4.77
CA LEU A 52 5.68 7.61 5.31
C LEU A 52 5.22 7.23 6.72
N ASN A 53 4.94 8.21 7.58
CA ASN A 53 4.51 7.95 8.96
C ASN A 53 3.25 7.07 9.01
N ASP A 54 2.28 7.36 8.14
CA ASP A 54 1.01 6.64 8.10
C ASP A 54 1.15 5.25 7.48
N LEU A 55 2.22 4.97 6.72
CA LEU A 55 2.46 3.66 6.12
C LEU A 55 2.83 2.59 7.16
N TYR A 56 3.39 3.02 8.30
CA TYR A 56 3.76 2.13 9.41
C TYR A 56 2.69 2.08 10.52
N VAL A 57 1.59 2.82 10.36
CA VAL A 57 0.50 2.90 11.35
C VAL A 57 -0.67 2.03 10.88
N GLY A 58 -0.94 0.95 11.61
CA GLY A 58 -2.03 0.01 11.36
C GLY A 58 -3.27 0.27 12.21
N ASN A 59 -3.73 1.52 12.28
CA ASN A 59 -4.97 1.88 12.98
C ASN A 59 -5.74 2.93 12.15
N ASP A 60 -6.93 3.29 12.63
CA ASP A 60 -7.86 4.24 12.01
C ASP A 60 -7.29 5.66 11.82
N THR A 61 -6.21 6.00 12.51
CA THR A 61 -5.52 7.30 12.36
C THR A 61 -4.69 7.39 11.08
N SER A 62 -4.42 6.27 10.41
CA SER A 62 -3.68 6.23 9.13
C SER A 62 -4.58 6.53 7.94
N ILE A 63 -4.12 7.39 7.03
CA ILE A 63 -4.77 7.62 5.72
C ILE A 63 -4.85 6.34 4.86
N TYR A 64 -4.04 5.33 5.15
CA TYR A 64 -4.00 4.05 4.43
C TYR A 64 -4.89 2.97 5.06
N TRP A 65 -5.60 3.28 6.15
CA TRP A 65 -6.51 2.34 6.79
C TRP A 65 -7.81 2.14 5.99
N PHE A 66 -8.24 3.11 5.17
CA PHE A 66 -9.49 3.00 4.38
C PHE A 66 -10.68 2.50 5.22
N ASN A 67 -11.38 1.45 4.77
CA ASN A 67 -12.48 0.81 5.51
C ASN A 67 -11.93 -0.42 6.26
N ASP A 68 -11.54 -0.24 7.52
CA ASP A 68 -10.96 -1.28 8.40
C ASP A 68 -9.73 -2.02 7.84
N GLY A 69 -8.85 -1.29 7.17
CA GLY A 69 -7.63 -1.80 6.53
C GLY A 69 -7.82 -2.22 5.07
N PHE A 70 -9.04 -2.13 4.51
CA PHE A 70 -9.33 -2.65 3.17
C PHE A 70 -9.70 -1.57 2.14
N ASN A 71 -8.90 -1.50 1.08
CA ASN A 71 -9.22 -0.72 -0.12
C ASN A 71 -9.88 -1.61 -1.18
N TRP A 72 -11.21 -1.58 -1.26
CA TRP A 72 -11.99 -2.37 -2.22
C TRP A 72 -11.73 -2.02 -3.69
N ARG A 73 -11.18 -0.84 -3.98
CA ARG A 73 -10.94 -0.36 -5.35
C ARG A 73 -9.80 -1.10 -6.03
N ALA A 74 -8.75 -1.41 -5.27
CA ALA A 74 -7.59 -2.16 -5.75
C ALA A 74 -7.94 -3.57 -6.26
N PRO A 75 -8.63 -4.45 -5.50
CA PRO A 75 -9.00 -5.79 -5.97
C PRO A 75 -10.01 -5.73 -7.12
N MET A 76 -10.92 -4.76 -7.15
CA MET A 76 -11.82 -4.57 -8.30
C MET A 76 -11.06 -4.23 -9.58
N ALA A 77 -10.11 -3.28 -9.52
CA ALA A 77 -9.26 -2.94 -10.65
C ALA A 77 -8.38 -4.13 -11.08
N PHE A 78 -7.91 -4.92 -10.12
CA PHE A 78 -7.09 -6.09 -10.37
C PHE A 78 -7.85 -7.18 -11.12
N ILE A 79 -9.05 -7.54 -10.65
CA ILE A 79 -9.90 -8.54 -11.29
C ILE A 79 -10.29 -8.10 -12.70
N ALA A 80 -10.65 -6.83 -12.87
CA ALA A 80 -11.03 -6.32 -14.18
C ALA A 80 -9.86 -6.27 -15.17
N GLY A 81 -8.63 -6.05 -14.69
CA GLY A 81 -7.40 -6.15 -15.50
C GLY A 81 -7.03 -7.59 -15.89
N MET A 82 -7.28 -8.56 -15.00
CA MET A 82 -7.02 -9.98 -15.26
C MET A 82 -8.07 -10.64 -16.15
N TRP A 83 -9.33 -10.24 -16.01
CA TRP A 83 -10.47 -10.86 -16.69
C TRP A 83 -10.25 -11.12 -18.19
N PRO A 84 -9.79 -10.14 -19.00
CA PRO A 84 -9.58 -10.37 -20.44
C PRO A 84 -8.38 -11.26 -20.77
N LEU A 85 -7.45 -11.46 -19.83
CA LEU A 85 -6.21 -12.19 -20.04
C LEU A 85 -6.37 -13.69 -19.75
N ILE A 86 -7.29 -14.08 -18.85
CA ILE A 86 -7.53 -15.48 -18.47
C ILE A 86 -7.98 -16.36 -19.65
N PRO A 87 -8.94 -15.95 -20.50
CA PRO A 87 -9.34 -16.77 -21.66
C PRO A 87 -8.19 -17.01 -22.64
N GLY A 88 -7.30 -16.03 -22.81
CA GLY A 88 -6.12 -16.15 -23.66
C GLY A 88 -5.07 -17.12 -23.07
N LEU A 89 -4.84 -17.06 -21.76
CA LEU A 89 -3.98 -18.02 -21.04
C LEU A 89 -4.48 -19.46 -21.24
N ILE A 90 -5.79 -19.69 -21.06
CA ILE A 90 -6.41 -21.01 -21.21
C ILE A 90 -6.24 -21.53 -22.65
N GLY A 91 -6.47 -20.67 -23.64
CA GLY A 91 -6.27 -21.00 -25.05
C GLY A 91 -4.83 -21.38 -25.38
N THR A 92 -3.86 -20.62 -24.87
CA THR A 92 -2.43 -20.88 -25.08
C THR A 92 -1.94 -22.16 -24.40
N VAL A 93 -2.40 -22.45 -23.18
CA VAL A 93 -1.97 -23.64 -22.42
C VAL A 93 -2.57 -24.93 -22.97
N ASN A 94 -3.84 -24.92 -23.38
CA ASN A 94 -4.54 -26.10 -23.90
C ASN A 94 -4.36 -26.31 -25.41
N GLY A 95 -3.77 -25.36 -26.14
CA GLY A 95 -3.58 -25.45 -27.58
C GLY A 95 -4.87 -25.30 -28.39
N TYR A 96 -5.87 -24.58 -27.86
CA TYR A 96 -7.12 -24.35 -28.59
C TYR A 96 -6.92 -23.33 -29.73
N THR A 97 -7.10 -23.78 -30.97
CA THR A 97 -6.97 -22.96 -32.20
C THR A 97 -8.32 -22.61 -32.83
N SER A 98 -9.42 -22.72 -32.09
CA SER A 98 -10.73 -22.35 -32.65
C SER A 98 -10.77 -20.85 -32.98
N PRO A 99 -11.50 -20.43 -34.04
CA PRO A 99 -11.55 -19.02 -34.47
C PRO A 99 -11.96 -18.05 -33.36
N SER A 100 -12.77 -18.51 -32.41
CA SER A 100 -13.23 -17.73 -31.26
C SER A 100 -12.12 -17.39 -30.26
N PHE A 101 -11.08 -18.21 -30.12
CA PHE A 101 -9.96 -17.99 -29.16
C PHE A 101 -8.82 -17.14 -29.73
N THR A 102 -8.72 -17.00 -31.05
CA THR A 102 -7.63 -16.26 -31.72
C THR A 102 -7.48 -14.84 -31.19
N HIS A 103 -8.59 -14.14 -30.94
CA HIS A 103 -8.55 -12.76 -30.43
C HIS A 103 -8.02 -12.70 -28.99
N TRP A 104 -8.45 -13.63 -28.14
CA TRP A 104 -8.01 -13.72 -26.74
C TRP A 104 -6.53 -14.07 -26.62
N ILE A 105 -6.03 -14.96 -27.48
CA ILE A 105 -4.61 -15.33 -27.53
C ILE A 105 -3.75 -14.13 -27.97
N ARG A 106 -4.22 -13.31 -28.91
CA ARG A 106 -3.51 -12.07 -29.30
C ARG A 106 -3.44 -11.05 -28.16
N LEU A 107 -4.51 -10.89 -27.40
CA LEU A 107 -4.53 -10.08 -26.18
C LEU A 107 -3.53 -10.61 -25.15
N TYR A 108 -3.46 -11.93 -24.99
CA TYR A 108 -2.52 -12.58 -24.08
C TYR A 108 -1.05 -12.40 -24.48
N ASN A 109 -0.73 -12.40 -25.77
CA ASN A 109 0.63 -12.09 -26.23
C ASN A 109 1.08 -10.67 -25.85
N LEU A 110 0.14 -9.75 -25.62
CA LEU A 110 0.36 -8.39 -25.16
C LEU A 110 0.01 -8.21 -23.68
N THR A 111 0.00 -9.30 -22.89
CA THR A 111 -0.43 -9.34 -21.49
C THR A 111 0.11 -8.18 -20.66
N PHE A 112 1.39 -7.86 -20.81
CA PHE A 112 2.00 -6.80 -20.00
C PHE A 112 1.42 -5.42 -20.33
N LEU A 113 1.29 -5.07 -21.61
CA LEU A 113 0.75 -3.77 -22.02
C LEU A 113 -0.73 -3.66 -21.70
N VAL A 114 -1.50 -4.71 -22.00
CA VAL A 114 -2.96 -4.74 -21.80
C VAL A 114 -3.29 -4.74 -20.31
N GLY A 115 -2.65 -5.62 -19.53
CA GLY A 115 -2.87 -5.70 -18.08
C GLY A 115 -2.48 -4.42 -17.36
N LEU A 116 -1.34 -3.81 -17.72
CA LEU A 116 -0.91 -2.53 -17.16
C LEU A 116 -1.88 -1.41 -17.52
N ALA A 117 -2.28 -1.29 -18.80
CA ALA A 117 -3.18 -0.24 -19.24
C ALA A 117 -4.56 -0.34 -18.59
N ILE A 118 -5.15 -1.54 -18.55
CA ILE A 118 -6.48 -1.76 -17.95
C ILE A 118 -6.41 -1.57 -16.44
N GLY A 119 -5.42 -2.15 -15.75
CA GLY A 119 -5.27 -1.98 -14.30
C GLY A 119 -5.07 -0.52 -13.90
N CYS A 120 -4.23 0.20 -14.65
CA CYS A 120 -3.99 1.63 -14.44
C CYS A 120 -5.26 2.46 -14.69
N PHE A 121 -5.94 2.23 -15.82
CA PHE A 121 -7.14 2.98 -16.20
C PHE A 121 -8.30 2.76 -15.24
N ILE A 122 -8.58 1.50 -14.87
CA ILE A 122 -9.69 1.18 -13.98
C ILE A 122 -9.41 1.70 -12.57
N PHE A 123 -8.20 1.54 -12.06
CA PHE A 123 -7.86 2.11 -10.76
C PHE A 123 -7.96 3.64 -10.77
N TRP A 124 -7.47 4.30 -11.81
CA TRP A 124 -7.64 5.74 -11.98
C TRP A 124 -9.11 6.15 -12.02
N LEU A 125 -9.94 5.44 -12.80
CA LEU A 125 -11.37 5.70 -12.91
C LEU A 125 -12.08 5.54 -11.56
N LEU A 126 -11.81 4.46 -10.83
CA LEU A 126 -12.41 4.24 -9.51
C LEU A 126 -12.01 5.32 -8.50
N ASN A 127 -10.75 5.78 -8.55
CA ASN A 127 -10.28 6.85 -7.67
C ASN A 127 -10.74 8.24 -8.12
N TYR A 128 -11.13 8.41 -9.38
CA TYR A 128 -11.77 9.62 -9.87
C TYR A 128 -13.24 9.71 -9.42
N LEU A 129 -14.00 8.60 -9.53
CA LEU A 129 -15.40 8.55 -9.08
C LEU A 129 -15.51 8.63 -7.55
N PHE A 130 -14.62 7.95 -6.85
CA PHE A 130 -14.56 7.97 -5.40
C PHE A 130 -13.18 8.50 -4.98
N PRO A 131 -13.04 9.78 -4.60
CA PRO A 131 -11.74 10.30 -4.18
C PRO A 131 -11.21 9.57 -2.93
N VAL A 132 -9.89 9.42 -2.83
CA VAL A 132 -9.22 8.89 -1.63
C VAL A 132 -9.04 10.05 -0.63
N PRO A 133 -9.39 9.86 0.66
CA PRO A 133 -9.09 10.85 1.69
C PRO A 133 -7.56 11.04 1.88
N GLY A 134 -7.11 12.26 2.17
CA GLY A 134 -5.71 12.51 2.58
C GLY A 134 -4.67 12.70 1.46
N ILE A 135 -5.11 13.02 0.23
CA ILE A 135 -4.19 13.34 -0.88
C ILE A 135 -3.39 14.62 -0.56
N GLY A 136 -2.06 14.54 -0.61
CA GLY A 136 -1.16 15.71 -0.50
C GLY A 136 -0.67 16.06 0.91
N GLN A 137 -0.91 15.23 1.92
CA GLN A 137 -0.32 15.42 3.25
C GLN A 137 1.08 14.81 3.27
N ASP A 138 2.11 15.63 3.05
CA ASP A 138 3.50 15.24 3.30
C ASP A 138 3.85 15.57 4.75
N THR A 139 4.19 14.56 5.53
CA THR A 139 4.88 14.81 6.80
C THR A 139 6.37 14.98 6.51
N PRO A 140 7.04 15.99 7.11
CA PRO A 140 8.50 16.10 7.04
C PRO A 140 9.13 14.75 7.42
N PHE A 141 10.11 14.30 6.63
CA PHE A 141 11.02 13.25 7.07
C PHE A 141 11.69 13.74 8.36
N LEU A 142 11.74 12.91 9.39
CA LEU A 142 12.28 13.26 10.71
C LEU A 142 13.54 14.14 10.59
N ASP A 143 13.50 15.32 11.24
CA ASP A 143 14.61 16.24 11.60
C ASP A 143 14.44 17.74 11.25
N GLU A 144 13.24 18.32 11.39
CA GLU A 144 13.16 19.75 11.78
C GLU A 144 12.99 19.89 13.30
N THR A 145 12.28 18.96 13.95
CA THR A 145 12.03 18.97 15.40
C THR A 145 13.17 18.36 16.23
N VAL A 146 13.92 17.38 15.70
CA VAL A 146 15.08 16.80 16.40
C VAL A 146 16.29 17.73 16.29
N SER A 147 16.52 18.34 15.12
CA SER A 147 17.59 19.34 14.90
C SER A 147 17.39 20.62 15.73
N THR A 148 16.15 21.10 15.88
CA THR A 148 15.86 22.21 16.83
C THR A 148 15.95 21.83 18.30
N THR A 149 15.87 20.53 18.65
CA THR A 149 16.04 20.08 20.05
C THR A 149 17.51 19.84 20.39
N SER A 150 18.35 19.46 19.43
CA SER A 150 19.80 19.28 19.63
C SER A 150 20.61 20.58 19.64
N ASP A 151 20.13 21.62 18.96
CA ASP A 151 20.80 22.94 18.92
C ASP A 151 20.19 23.97 19.90
N ALA A 152 19.24 23.57 20.74
CA ALA A 152 18.84 24.40 21.86
C ALA A 152 20.03 24.51 22.82
N PRO A 153 20.63 25.71 23.03
CA PRO A 153 21.61 25.85 24.10
C PRO A 153 20.87 25.46 25.37
N SER A 154 21.40 24.48 26.10
CA SER A 154 20.88 23.99 27.37
C SER A 154 20.33 25.15 28.20
N ALA A 155 19.03 25.39 28.10
CA ALA A 155 18.39 26.47 28.80
C ALA A 155 18.30 26.04 30.27
N PRO A 156 18.70 26.92 31.20
CA PRO A 156 19.01 26.55 32.56
C PRO A 156 17.77 26.00 33.27
N GLU A 157 18.03 25.05 34.15
CA GLU A 157 17.12 24.32 35.03
C GLU A 157 16.40 25.23 36.06
N HIS A 158 15.79 26.33 35.60
CA HIS A 158 15.26 27.40 36.46
C HIS A 158 13.86 27.87 36.02
N GLN A 159 12.88 26.98 35.89
CA GLN A 159 11.45 27.38 35.93
C GLN A 159 10.49 26.33 36.51
N ILE A 160 10.95 25.20 37.05
CA ILE A 160 10.08 24.21 37.74
C ILE A 160 10.28 24.28 39.26
N LYS A 161 10.23 25.48 39.85
CA LYS A 161 10.16 25.62 41.32
C LYS A 161 9.12 26.63 41.81
N GLY A 162 8.55 27.45 40.92
CA GLY A 162 7.55 28.46 41.28
C GLY A 162 6.12 27.95 41.45
N ARG A 163 5.72 26.87 40.77
CA ARG A 163 4.31 26.41 40.76
C ARG A 163 3.95 25.40 41.85
N GLN A 164 4.93 24.69 42.44
CA GLN A 164 4.65 23.79 43.56
C GLN A 164 4.53 24.52 44.91
N GLY A 165 5.22 25.66 45.09
CA GLY A 165 5.15 26.44 46.34
C GLY A 165 3.77 27.05 46.61
N SER A 166 3.03 27.44 45.57
CA SER A 166 1.69 28.03 45.73
C SER A 166 0.64 26.98 46.14
N VAL A 167 0.72 25.76 45.58
CA VAL A 167 -0.19 24.66 45.90
C VAL A 167 0.06 24.12 47.31
N VAL A 168 1.32 24.01 47.74
CA VAL A 168 1.65 23.57 49.11
C VAL A 168 1.22 24.60 50.16
N LYS A 169 1.31 25.91 49.87
CA LYS A 169 0.85 26.97 50.77
C LYS A 169 -0.69 27.03 50.87
N ALA A 170 -1.40 26.75 49.78
CA ALA A 170 -2.86 26.67 49.76
C ALA A 170 -3.38 25.45 50.57
N ILE A 171 -2.69 24.31 50.51
CA ILE A 171 -3.04 23.10 51.27
C ILE A 171 -2.71 23.25 52.77
N SER A 172 -1.62 23.94 53.13
CA SER A 172 -1.27 24.18 54.54
C SER A 172 -2.23 25.16 55.24
N THR A 173 -2.76 26.15 54.50
CA THR A 173 -3.68 27.16 55.07
C THR A 173 -5.10 26.61 55.27
N SER A 174 -5.55 25.64 54.47
CA SER A 174 -6.88 25.04 54.66
C SER A 174 -6.92 24.04 55.82
N ARG A 175 -5.78 23.44 56.19
CA ARG A 175 -5.69 22.48 57.30
C ARG A 175 -5.64 23.13 58.69
N SER A 176 -5.35 24.43 58.79
CA SER A 176 -5.29 25.17 60.06
C SER A 176 -6.62 25.80 60.49
N LYS A 177 -7.70 25.69 59.69
CA LYS A 177 -8.95 26.44 59.93
C LYS A 177 -10.20 25.55 60.10
N GLY A 178 -10.02 24.30 60.47
CA GLY A 178 -11.11 23.34 60.57
C GLY A 178 -10.98 22.40 61.76
N GLU A 179 -11.02 22.95 62.98
CA GLU A 179 -11.36 22.22 64.22
C GLU A 179 -11.94 23.25 65.21
N PRO A 180 -13.27 23.22 65.52
CA PRO A 180 -13.83 23.86 66.70
C PRO A 180 -13.64 23.00 67.96
#